data_AF-A0A1D1Z4W7-F1
#
_entry.id   AF-A0A1D1Z4W7-F1
#
_cell.length_a   1.000
_cell.length_b   1.000
_cell.length_c   1.000
_cell.angle_alpha   90.00
_cell.angle_beta   90.00
_cell.angle_gamma   90.00
#
_symmetry.space_group_name_H-M   'P 1'
#
loop_
_entity.id
_entity.type
_entity.pdbx_description
1 polymer ?
#
loop_
_entity_poly.entity_id
_entity_poly.type
_entity_poly.pdbx_seq_one_letter_code
_entity_poly.pdbx_strand_id
1 'polypeptide(L)'
;MTAKTNITNYWLNWRVWVCSVWVFSSIIIATLLIWKYEGSNPQGDGAEAQEEAAGTVYDDESWRPCLKEIHPAWLLAFRVVAFFVLTALLVINVVVLGGETFYFYTQWTFALVTIYFGVGCLLSIYGCHKFISKVDRDTLDHMRLDAEQGAYVAPTNGENTNTFHRIKSSQEERYIRPIAGFCGYAFQIIYQTNAGAVMLTDCVFWFIIVPFLAIKDYDLNFFMIGMHSVNAIFLLGDTALNSMRFPWFRISYFFLWTTVYVIFQWVIHACIPIWWPYLFLDLSSSYAPIWYFSIGVIQIPCYAVFPLIIKMKHFLLSKWFPESYRI
;
A
#
# COMPACT_ATOMS: atom_id res chain seq x y z
N MET A 1 22.09 33.51 11.06
CA MET A 1 23.19 32.56 10.80
C MET A 1 22.63 31.16 11.00
N THR A 2 22.55 30.35 9.94
CA THR A 2 22.21 28.93 10.03
C THR A 2 23.26 28.24 10.90
N ALA A 3 22.85 27.54 11.96
CA ALA A 3 23.77 26.81 12.81
C ALA A 3 24.51 25.77 11.95
N LYS A 4 25.84 25.69 12.07
CA LYS A 4 26.63 24.68 11.36
C LYS A 4 26.31 23.30 11.94
N THR A 5 25.46 22.55 11.26
CA THR A 5 25.01 21.21 11.68
C THR A 5 26.12 20.15 11.57
N ASN A 6 27.16 20.42 10.79
CA ASN A 6 28.30 19.50 10.59
C ASN A 6 29.36 19.55 11.72
N ILE A 7 29.08 20.24 12.83
CA ILE A 7 30.00 20.34 13.98
C ILE A 7 29.57 19.35 15.06
N THR A 8 30.53 18.67 15.69
CA THR A 8 30.30 17.67 16.75
C THR A 8 29.43 18.18 17.90
N ASN A 9 29.59 19.45 18.30
CA ASN A 9 28.83 20.05 19.40
C ASN A 9 27.31 20.11 19.13
N TYR A 10 26.89 20.20 17.85
CA TYR A 10 25.48 20.15 17.48
C TYR A 10 24.88 18.78 17.83
N TRP A 11 25.60 17.70 17.53
CA TRP A 11 25.16 16.32 17.72
C TRP A 11 25.29 15.81 19.16
N LEU A 12 26.20 16.38 19.95
CA LEU A 12 26.37 16.03 21.38
C LEU A 12 25.33 16.67 22.31
N ASN A 13 24.33 17.36 21.76
CA ASN A 13 23.26 17.98 22.54
C ASN A 13 22.32 16.91 23.15
N TRP A 14 21.95 17.06 24.42
CA TRP A 14 21.00 16.16 25.11
C TRP A 14 19.67 16.00 24.36
N ARG A 15 19.24 17.02 23.61
CA ARG A 15 18.02 16.96 22.78
C ARG A 15 18.14 15.91 21.67
N VAL A 16 19.33 15.76 21.08
CA VAL A 16 19.61 14.75 20.05
C VAL A 16 19.48 13.36 20.65
N TRP A 17 19.96 13.16 21.87
CA TRP A 17 19.80 11.88 22.60
C TRP A 17 18.33 11.54 22.84
N VAL A 18 17.52 12.50 23.30
CA VAL A 18 16.08 12.27 23.50
C VAL A 18 15.36 12.00 22.17
N CYS A 19 15.67 12.75 21.12
CA CYS A 19 15.11 12.49 19.78
C CYS A 19 15.51 11.10 19.26
N SER A 20 16.75 10.67 19.52
CA SER A 20 17.24 9.33 19.18
C SER A 20 16.47 8.25 19.91
N VAL A 21 16.20 8.43 21.21
CA VAL A 21 15.36 7.49 21.97
C VAL A 21 13.99 7.33 21.33
N TRP A 22 13.34 8.41 20.88
CA TRP A 22 12.06 8.31 20.17
C TRP A 22 12.18 7.52 18.87
N VAL A 23 13.16 7.84 18.03
CA VAL A 23 13.40 7.17 16.75
C VAL A 23 13.68 5.67 16.95
N PHE A 24 14.58 5.31 17.86
CA PHE A 24 14.88 3.91 18.17
C PHE A 24 13.69 3.18 18.79
N SER A 25 12.89 3.84 19.65
CA SER A 25 11.67 3.23 20.19
C SER A 25 10.70 2.88 19.06
N SER A 26 10.54 3.74 18.06
CA SER A 26 9.70 3.46 16.89
C SER A 26 10.20 2.25 16.10
N ILE A 27 11.53 2.12 15.88
CA ILE A 27 12.12 0.96 15.21
C ILE A 27 11.84 -0.32 16.01
N ILE A 28 12.05 -0.29 17.33
CA ILE A 28 11.82 -1.44 18.20
C ILE A 28 10.36 -1.87 18.14
N ILE A 29 9.42 -0.94 18.31
CA ILE A 29 7.98 -1.23 18.24
C ILE A 29 7.60 -1.82 16.88
N ALA A 30 8.07 -1.22 15.77
CA ALA A 30 7.80 -1.73 14.43
C ALA A 30 8.37 -3.15 14.22
N THR A 31 9.59 -3.40 14.70
CA THR A 31 10.25 -4.71 14.58
C THR A 31 9.50 -5.76 15.41
N LEU A 32 9.07 -5.43 16.63
CA LEU A 32 8.29 -6.34 17.48
C LEU A 32 6.94 -6.68 16.84
N LEU A 33 6.27 -5.72 16.23
CA LEU A 33 5.02 -5.95 15.52
C LEU A 33 5.24 -6.85 14.29
N ILE A 34 6.26 -6.60 13.48
CA ILE A 34 6.58 -7.46 12.32
C ILE A 34 6.91 -8.88 12.80
N TRP A 35 7.75 -9.02 13.82
CA TRP A 35 8.11 -10.32 14.37
C TRP A 35 6.88 -11.08 14.90
N LYS A 36 5.98 -10.40 15.61
CA LYS A 36 4.76 -10.99 16.16
C LYS A 36 3.82 -11.54 15.08
N TYR A 37 3.64 -10.82 13.98
CA TYR A 37 2.61 -11.13 12.97
C TYR A 37 3.13 -11.84 11.71
N GLU A 38 4.42 -11.71 11.38
CA GLU A 38 5.05 -12.32 10.20
C GLU A 38 6.21 -13.29 10.55
N GLY A 39 6.78 -13.20 11.76
CA GLY A 39 7.89 -14.06 12.20
C GLY A 39 7.51 -15.23 13.10
N SER A 40 6.36 -15.17 13.78
CA SER A 40 5.85 -16.28 14.60
C SER A 40 5.19 -17.32 13.70
N ASN A 41 5.90 -18.43 13.48
CA ASN A 41 5.40 -19.55 12.68
C ASN A 41 4.19 -20.18 13.39
N PRO A 42 3.00 -20.29 12.77
CA PRO A 42 1.79 -20.85 13.38
C PRO A 42 1.81 -22.39 13.46
N GLN A 43 3.00 -22.97 13.66
CA GLN A 43 3.24 -24.41 13.53
C GLN A 43 3.23 -25.14 14.88
N GLY A 44 2.53 -24.58 15.87
CA GLY A 44 2.39 -25.17 17.20
C GLY A 44 0.94 -25.12 17.68
N ASP A 45 0.35 -26.32 17.79
CA ASP A 45 -0.83 -26.70 18.57
C ASP A 45 -2.19 -26.10 18.22
N GLY A 46 -2.97 -26.89 17.48
CA GLY A 46 -4.19 -27.47 18.06
C GLY A 46 -5.27 -26.51 18.55
N ALA A 47 -5.69 -25.57 17.71
CA ALA A 47 -7.03 -25.00 17.78
C ALA A 47 -7.53 -24.80 16.34
N GLU A 48 -8.51 -25.60 15.95
CA GLU A 48 -9.19 -25.56 14.66
C GLU A 48 -9.54 -24.11 14.27
N ALA A 49 -9.13 -23.67 13.08
CA ALA A 49 -9.59 -22.41 12.46
C ALA A 49 -9.27 -21.10 13.22
N GLN A 50 -8.04 -20.92 13.70
CA GLN A 50 -7.57 -19.58 14.06
C GLN A 50 -7.44 -18.77 12.76
N GLU A 51 -8.43 -17.91 12.47
CA GLU A 51 -8.53 -16.90 11.39
C GLU A 51 -7.28 -16.79 10.51
N GLU A 52 -7.40 -17.11 9.21
CA GLU A 52 -6.38 -16.91 8.15
C GLU A 52 -5.22 -16.02 8.61
N ALA A 53 -4.08 -16.61 8.99
CA ALA A 53 -3.02 -15.93 9.73
C ALA A 53 -2.78 -14.52 9.17
N ALA A 54 -3.02 -13.49 9.99
CA ALA A 54 -3.25 -12.11 9.54
C ALA A 54 -2.14 -11.51 8.65
N GLY A 55 -0.92 -12.10 8.66
CA GLY A 55 0.20 -11.73 7.79
C GLY A 55 0.29 -12.47 6.45
N THR A 56 -0.58 -13.45 6.19
CA THR A 56 -0.57 -14.25 4.96
C THR A 56 -1.06 -13.41 3.79
N VAL A 57 -0.30 -13.43 2.70
CA VAL A 57 -0.63 -12.74 1.45
C VAL A 57 -0.92 -13.78 0.40
N TYR A 58 -2.02 -13.61 -0.32
CA TYR A 58 -2.40 -14.51 -1.40
C TYR A 58 -2.04 -13.93 -2.76
N ASP A 59 -1.58 -14.79 -3.67
CA ASP A 59 -1.05 -14.40 -5.00
C ASP A 59 -2.06 -13.57 -5.80
N ASP A 60 -3.33 -13.94 -5.72
CA ASP A 60 -4.41 -13.33 -6.48
C ASP A 60 -4.87 -11.97 -5.95
N GLU A 61 -4.58 -11.62 -4.69
CA GLU A 61 -4.92 -10.31 -4.12
C GLU A 61 -4.23 -9.17 -4.85
N SER A 62 -3.04 -9.43 -5.38
CA SER A 62 -2.21 -8.40 -6.02
C SER A 62 -2.74 -7.94 -7.38
N TRP A 63 -3.52 -8.78 -8.09
CA TRP A 63 -3.90 -8.54 -9.48
C TRP A 63 -5.38 -8.75 -9.79
N ARG A 64 -6.19 -9.25 -8.85
CA ARG A 64 -7.63 -9.40 -9.06
C ARG A 64 -8.41 -8.14 -8.68
N PRO A 65 -9.42 -7.78 -9.47
CA PRO A 65 -10.42 -6.80 -9.05
C PRO A 65 -11.31 -7.31 -7.91
N CYS A 66 -11.90 -6.39 -7.16
CA CYS A 66 -12.84 -6.67 -6.08
C CYS A 66 -14.16 -7.33 -6.53
N LEU A 67 -14.56 -7.12 -7.78
CA LEU A 67 -15.78 -7.66 -8.35
C LEU A 67 -15.45 -8.77 -9.36
N LYS A 68 -16.18 -9.88 -9.29
CA LYS A 68 -16.02 -11.07 -10.16
C LYS A 68 -16.19 -10.74 -11.64
N GLU A 69 -17.07 -9.79 -11.94
CA GLU A 69 -17.46 -9.38 -13.29
C GLU A 69 -16.44 -8.44 -13.95
N ILE A 70 -15.59 -7.77 -13.16
CA ILE A 70 -14.58 -6.87 -13.71
C ILE A 70 -13.41 -7.69 -14.22
N HIS A 71 -13.16 -7.60 -15.52
CA HIS A 71 -12.00 -8.24 -16.14
C HIS A 71 -10.69 -7.65 -15.56
N PRO A 72 -9.69 -8.47 -15.16
CA PRO A 72 -8.43 -8.00 -14.58
C PRO A 72 -7.67 -6.96 -15.43
N ALA A 73 -7.92 -6.94 -16.74
CA ALA A 73 -7.35 -5.94 -17.65
C ALA A 73 -7.74 -4.49 -17.32
N TRP A 74 -8.90 -4.25 -16.69
CA TRP A 74 -9.28 -2.89 -16.28
C TRP A 74 -8.40 -2.37 -15.14
N LEU A 75 -8.09 -3.23 -14.17
CA LEU A 75 -7.14 -2.91 -13.10
C LEU A 75 -5.74 -2.68 -13.68
N LEU A 76 -5.33 -3.50 -14.65
CA LEU A 76 -4.06 -3.29 -15.36
C LEU A 76 -4.04 -1.94 -16.09
N ALA A 77 -5.07 -1.61 -16.87
CA ALA A 77 -5.14 -0.36 -17.62
C ALA A 77 -5.05 0.85 -16.69
N PHE A 78 -5.79 0.82 -15.57
CA PHE A 78 -5.72 1.86 -14.55
C PHE A 78 -4.29 2.03 -14.00
N ARG A 79 -3.64 0.92 -13.61
CA ARG A 79 -2.27 0.95 -13.06
C ARG A 79 -1.25 1.47 -14.06
N VAL A 80 -1.37 1.10 -15.33
CA VAL A 80 -0.49 1.57 -16.42
C VAL A 80 -0.64 3.08 -16.61
N VAL A 81 -1.87 3.58 -16.67
CA VAL A 81 -2.14 5.02 -16.77
C VAL A 81 -1.58 5.77 -15.56
N ALA A 82 -1.86 5.29 -14.35
CA ALA A 82 -1.35 5.88 -13.11
C ALA A 82 0.18 5.90 -13.09
N PHE A 83 0.83 4.79 -13.48
CA PHE A 83 2.30 4.70 -13.54
C PHE A 83 2.91 5.74 -14.47
N PHE A 84 2.38 5.89 -15.69
CA PHE A 84 2.92 6.86 -16.65
C PHE A 84 2.68 8.30 -16.20
N VAL A 85 1.50 8.63 -15.67
CA VAL A 85 1.20 9.98 -15.16
C VAL A 85 2.11 10.32 -13.98
N LEU A 86 2.22 9.43 -13.00
CA LEU A 86 3.06 9.65 -11.82
C LEU A 86 4.54 9.75 -12.19
N THR A 87 5.03 8.87 -13.07
CA THR A 87 6.42 8.93 -13.57
C THR A 87 6.69 10.23 -14.30
N ALA A 88 5.79 10.67 -15.18
CA ALA A 88 5.94 11.94 -15.89
C ALA A 88 6.00 13.12 -14.92
N LEU A 89 5.10 13.16 -13.92
CA LEU A 89 5.11 14.20 -12.89
C LEU A 89 6.39 14.18 -12.06
N LEU A 90 6.90 13.00 -11.68
CA LEU A 90 8.15 12.86 -10.94
C LEU A 90 9.34 13.38 -11.77
N VAL A 91 9.44 12.99 -13.05
CA VAL A 91 10.50 13.45 -13.95
C VAL A 91 10.43 14.95 -14.15
N ILE A 92 9.24 15.51 -14.42
CA ILE A 92 9.05 16.95 -14.58
C ILE A 92 9.45 17.68 -13.30
N ASN A 93 9.07 17.16 -12.12
CA ASN A 93 9.45 17.75 -10.84
C ASN A 93 10.98 17.86 -10.70
N VAL A 94 11.70 16.76 -10.95
CA VAL A 94 13.16 16.72 -10.86
C VAL A 94 13.83 17.62 -11.89
N VAL A 95 13.28 17.69 -13.11
CA VAL A 95 13.83 18.54 -14.19
C VAL A 95 13.61 20.03 -13.91
N VAL A 96 12.44 20.42 -13.36
CA VAL A 96 12.07 21.82 -13.13
C VAL A 96 12.61 22.36 -11.81
N LEU A 97 12.49 21.59 -10.72
CA LEU A 97 12.85 22.00 -9.36
C LEU A 97 14.22 21.48 -8.91
N GLY A 98 14.85 20.59 -9.68
CA GLY A 98 16.14 19.98 -9.37
C GLY A 98 16.06 18.73 -8.51
N GLY A 99 17.18 18.01 -8.38
CA GLY A 99 17.28 16.79 -7.57
C GLY A 99 17.24 17.02 -6.06
N GLU A 100 17.45 18.27 -5.61
CA GLU A 100 17.37 18.64 -4.18
C GLU A 100 15.96 18.46 -3.60
N THR A 101 14.94 18.33 -4.45
CA THR A 101 13.57 18.03 -3.98
C THR A 101 13.49 16.70 -3.23
N PHE A 102 14.40 15.75 -3.51
CA PHE A 102 14.50 14.50 -2.74
C PHE A 102 14.97 14.67 -1.28
N TYR A 103 15.27 15.88 -0.84
CA TYR A 103 15.37 16.18 0.59
C TYR A 103 14.02 16.26 1.28
N PHE A 104 12.90 16.34 0.57
CA PHE A 104 11.57 16.40 1.17
C PHE A 104 10.93 15.01 1.23
N TYR A 105 10.35 14.67 2.39
CA TYR A 105 9.58 13.45 2.59
C TYR A 105 8.44 13.27 1.57
N THR A 106 7.85 14.37 1.09
CA THR A 106 6.78 14.34 0.09
C THR A 106 7.25 13.73 -1.23
N GLN A 107 8.49 14.00 -1.66
CA GLN A 107 9.09 13.38 -2.84
C GLN A 107 9.37 11.90 -2.62
N TRP A 108 9.83 11.52 -1.42
CA TRP A 108 10.01 10.11 -1.06
C TRP A 108 8.69 9.35 -1.19
N THR A 109 7.60 9.90 -0.65
CA THR A 109 6.25 9.34 -0.77
C THR A 109 5.82 9.26 -2.24
N PHE A 110 5.99 10.32 -3.02
CA PHE A 110 5.60 10.34 -4.42
C PHE A 110 6.37 9.31 -5.27
N ALA A 111 7.68 9.17 -5.02
CA ALA A 111 8.51 8.14 -5.65
C ALA A 111 8.08 6.73 -5.24
N LEU A 112 7.76 6.49 -3.95
CA LEU A 112 7.30 5.19 -3.48
C LEU A 112 5.93 4.80 -4.06
N VAL A 113 5.02 5.76 -4.25
CA VAL A 113 3.75 5.55 -4.97
C VAL A 113 4.00 5.24 -6.45
N THR A 114 4.97 5.90 -7.08
CA THR A 114 5.36 5.60 -8.47
C THR A 114 5.91 4.18 -8.60
N ILE A 115 6.79 3.76 -7.67
CA ILE A 115 7.32 2.39 -7.60
C ILE A 115 6.20 1.38 -7.38
N TYR A 116 5.25 1.68 -6.50
CA TYR A 116 4.06 0.85 -6.28
C TYR A 116 3.31 0.58 -7.58
N PHE A 117 2.98 1.62 -8.35
CA PHE A 117 2.28 1.42 -9.62
C PHE A 117 3.13 0.67 -10.66
N GLY A 118 4.46 0.86 -10.65
CA GLY A 118 5.38 0.09 -11.50
C GLY A 118 5.35 -1.41 -11.19
N VAL A 119 5.49 -1.78 -9.91
CA VAL A 119 5.38 -3.19 -9.46
C VAL A 119 3.96 -3.73 -9.70
N GLY A 120 2.95 -2.90 -9.46
CA GLY A 120 1.55 -3.24 -9.69
C GLY A 120 1.23 -3.55 -11.15
N CYS A 121 1.85 -2.85 -12.10
CA CYS A 121 1.75 -3.16 -13.53
C CYS A 121 2.30 -4.55 -13.82
N LEU A 122 3.50 -4.87 -13.32
CA LEU A 122 4.13 -6.19 -13.52
C LEU A 122 3.26 -7.33 -12.97
N LEU A 123 2.76 -7.17 -11.75
CA LEU A 123 1.88 -8.16 -11.12
C LEU A 123 0.54 -8.27 -11.83
N SER A 124 -0.04 -7.16 -12.29
CA SER A 124 -1.28 -7.17 -13.08
C SER A 124 -1.11 -7.84 -14.45
N ILE A 125 0.02 -7.65 -15.14
CA ILE A 125 0.34 -8.33 -16.40
C ILE A 125 0.43 -9.83 -16.16
N TYR A 126 1.20 -10.24 -15.15
CA TYR A 126 1.33 -11.65 -14.75
C TYR A 126 -0.05 -12.25 -14.42
N GLY A 127 -0.86 -11.54 -13.64
CA GLY A 127 -2.22 -11.93 -13.27
C GLY A 127 -3.16 -12.08 -14.47
N CYS A 128 -3.11 -11.14 -15.42
CA CYS A 128 -3.90 -11.22 -16.66
C CYS A 128 -3.50 -12.44 -17.50
N HIS A 129 -2.20 -12.75 -17.61
CA HIS A 129 -1.73 -13.94 -18.30
C HIS A 129 -2.22 -15.24 -17.63
N LYS A 130 -2.19 -15.27 -16.29
CA LYS A 130 -2.73 -16.39 -15.50
C LYS A 130 -4.25 -16.52 -15.64
N PHE A 131 -4.97 -15.40 -15.73
CA PHE A 131 -6.41 -15.39 -15.95
C PHE A 131 -6.79 -15.94 -17.33
N ILE A 132 -6.14 -15.45 -18.39
CA ILE A 132 -6.39 -15.90 -19.77
C ILE A 132 -6.07 -17.40 -19.92
N SER A 133 -4.94 -17.86 -19.40
CA SER A 133 -4.57 -19.28 -19.45
C SER A 133 -5.52 -20.19 -18.63
N LYS A 134 -6.18 -19.66 -17.59
CA LYS A 134 -7.23 -20.38 -16.88
C LYS A 134 -8.51 -20.48 -17.72
N VAL A 135 -8.95 -19.38 -18.32
CA VAL A 135 -10.14 -19.36 -19.19
C VAL A 135 -9.98 -20.30 -20.38
N ASP A 136 -8.80 -20.32 -21.00
CA ASP A 136 -8.47 -21.22 -22.10
C ASP A 136 -8.57 -22.70 -21.70
N ARG A 137 -8.04 -23.05 -20.51
CA ARG A 137 -8.14 -24.41 -19.95
C ARG A 137 -9.57 -24.80 -19.64
N ASP A 138 -10.33 -23.93 -18.97
CA ASP A 138 -11.73 -24.20 -18.61
C ASP A 138 -12.59 -24.38 -19.89
N THR A 139 -12.29 -23.62 -20.95
CA THR A 139 -12.95 -23.76 -22.27
C THR A 139 -12.60 -25.09 -22.92
N LEU A 140 -11.33 -25.51 -22.89
CA LEU A 140 -10.88 -26.78 -23.44
C LEU A 140 -11.49 -27.98 -22.69
N ASP A 141 -11.57 -27.93 -21.37
CA ASP A 141 -12.17 -28.99 -20.56
C ASP A 141 -13.69 -29.08 -20.81
N HIS A 142 -14.38 -27.95 -20.98
CA HIS A 142 -15.80 -27.97 -21.35
C HIS A 142 -16.03 -28.58 -22.74
N MET A 143 -15.22 -28.22 -23.74
CA MET A 143 -15.29 -28.81 -25.07
C MET A 143 -14.99 -30.33 -25.05
N ARG A 144 -14.06 -30.79 -24.20
CA ARG A 144 -13.77 -32.22 -24.02
C ARG A 144 -14.95 -32.96 -23.39
N LEU A 145 -15.56 -32.40 -22.36
CA LEU A 145 -16.74 -32.98 -21.72
C LEU A 145 -17.91 -33.07 -22.71
N ASP A 146 -18.14 -32.05 -23.53
CA ASP A 146 -19.20 -32.07 -24.54
C ASP A 146 -18.92 -33.10 -25.66
N ALA A 147 -17.64 -33.28 -26.03
CA ALA A 147 -17.22 -34.31 -26.99
C ALA A 147 -17.36 -35.74 -26.44
N GLU A 148 -17.11 -35.95 -25.14
CA GLU A 148 -17.33 -37.24 -24.47
C GLU A 148 -18.83 -37.54 -24.26
N GLN A 149 -19.66 -36.51 -24.04
CA GLN A 149 -21.11 -36.64 -23.93
C GLN A 149 -21.79 -36.91 -25.30
N GLY A 150 -21.13 -36.55 -26.42
CA GLY A 150 -21.64 -36.72 -27.78
C GLY A 150 -21.64 -38.15 -28.35
N ALA A 151 -21.12 -39.14 -27.62
CA ALA A 151 -20.96 -40.52 -28.11
C ALA A 151 -21.81 -41.59 -27.39
N TYR A 152 -22.64 -41.23 -26.40
CA TYR A 152 -23.44 -42.22 -25.65
C TYR A 152 -24.93 -41.87 -25.67
N VAL A 153 -25.65 -42.40 -26.68
CA VAL A 153 -27.11 -42.47 -26.67
C VAL A 153 -27.52 -43.82 -26.07
N ALA A 154 -27.82 -43.83 -24.77
CA ALA A 154 -28.66 -44.87 -24.17
C ALA A 154 -29.91 -44.19 -23.61
N PRO A 155 -31.12 -44.60 -24.01
CA PRO A 155 -32.34 -44.05 -23.43
C PRO A 155 -32.58 -44.75 -22.09
N THR A 156 -32.83 -44.00 -21.01
CA THR A 156 -34.02 -44.16 -20.16
C THR A 156 -33.91 -43.40 -18.82
N ASN A 157 -35.08 -42.86 -18.48
CA ASN A 157 -35.64 -42.59 -17.16
C ASN A 157 -35.16 -41.39 -16.35
N GLY A 158 -36.17 -40.60 -15.96
CA GLY A 158 -36.06 -39.31 -15.33
C GLY A 158 -35.63 -39.35 -13.87
N GLU A 159 -35.48 -38.11 -13.39
CA GLU A 159 -35.05 -37.65 -12.07
C GLU A 159 -33.56 -37.30 -11.95
N ASN A 160 -33.34 -36.02 -11.60
CA ASN A 160 -32.14 -35.43 -11.00
C ASN A 160 -31.12 -34.72 -11.92
N THR A 161 -31.60 -33.79 -12.76
CA THR A 161 -30.74 -32.73 -13.34
C THR A 161 -30.29 -31.68 -12.32
N ASN A 162 -30.95 -31.57 -11.16
CA ASN A 162 -30.61 -30.57 -10.13
C ASN A 162 -29.42 -30.96 -9.24
N THR A 163 -28.98 -32.21 -9.24
CA THR A 163 -27.87 -32.68 -8.40
C THR A 163 -26.50 -32.38 -9.03
N PHE A 164 -26.41 -32.40 -10.37
CA PHE A 164 -25.15 -32.15 -11.08
C PHE A 164 -24.71 -30.67 -11.02
N HIS A 165 -25.68 -29.74 -11.06
CA HIS A 165 -25.40 -28.31 -10.90
C HIS A 165 -24.99 -27.95 -9.47
N ARG A 166 -25.52 -28.67 -8.48
CA ARG A 166 -25.21 -28.50 -7.05
C ARG A 166 -23.86 -29.11 -6.65
N ILE A 167 -23.37 -30.11 -7.38
CA ILE A 167 -22.03 -30.69 -7.16
C ILE A 167 -20.93 -29.76 -7.72
N LYS A 168 -21.16 -29.08 -8.85
CA LYS A 168 -20.20 -28.08 -9.39
C LYS A 168 -19.99 -26.88 -8.46
N SER A 169 -21.05 -26.37 -7.80
CA SER A 169 -20.89 -25.28 -6.84
C SER A 169 -20.16 -25.69 -5.55
N SER A 170 -20.20 -26.97 -5.17
CA SER A 170 -19.51 -27.49 -3.97
C SER A 170 -18.05 -27.89 -4.20
N GLN A 171 -17.61 -28.03 -5.45
CA GLN A 171 -16.22 -28.40 -5.78
C GLN A 171 -15.29 -27.20 -5.99
N GLU A 172 -15.82 -25.97 -6.14
CA GLU A 172 -14.97 -24.76 -6.21
C GLU A 172 -14.37 -24.34 -4.86
N GLU A 173 -14.84 -24.90 -3.73
CA GLU A 173 -14.49 -24.43 -2.37
C GLU A 173 -13.28 -25.12 -1.72
N ARG A 174 -12.49 -25.94 -2.43
CA ARG A 174 -11.24 -26.51 -1.86
C ARG A 174 -10.03 -26.45 -2.79
N TYR A 175 -9.89 -25.37 -3.55
CA TYR A 175 -8.58 -24.99 -4.07
C TYR A 175 -7.85 -24.15 -3.01
N ILE A 176 -6.77 -24.69 -2.46
CA ILE A 176 -5.86 -23.95 -1.57
C ILE A 176 -5.41 -22.70 -2.32
N ARG A 177 -5.82 -21.53 -1.84
CA ARG A 177 -5.46 -20.23 -2.42
C ARG A 177 -3.93 -20.08 -2.35
N PRO A 178 -3.23 -19.94 -3.48
CA PRO A 178 -1.77 -19.95 -3.48
C PRO A 178 -1.24 -18.73 -2.72
N ILE A 179 -0.31 -18.97 -1.80
CA ILE A 179 0.40 -17.92 -1.07
C ILE A 179 1.25 -17.12 -2.06
N ALA A 180 1.25 -15.80 -1.92
CA ALA A 180 2.04 -14.91 -2.75
C ALA A 180 3.54 -15.15 -2.55
N GLY A 181 4.30 -15.06 -3.64
CA GLY A 181 5.75 -15.02 -3.56
C GLY A 181 6.26 -13.69 -2.99
N PHE A 182 7.59 -13.55 -2.95
CA PHE A 182 8.28 -12.34 -2.46
C PHE A 182 7.73 -11.03 -3.05
N CYS A 183 7.47 -10.99 -4.37
CA CYS A 183 6.98 -9.78 -5.03
C CYS A 183 5.57 -9.37 -4.55
N GLY A 184 4.70 -10.32 -4.19
CA GLY A 184 3.37 -10.00 -3.68
C GLY A 184 3.40 -9.46 -2.25
N TYR A 185 4.27 -10.02 -1.39
CA TYR A 185 4.56 -9.45 -0.07
C TYR A 185 5.14 -8.04 -0.18
N ALA A 186 6.16 -7.85 -1.00
CA ALA A 186 6.77 -6.54 -1.24
C ALA A 186 5.74 -5.53 -1.75
N PHE A 187 4.89 -5.92 -2.70
CA PHE A 187 3.83 -5.06 -3.22
C PHE A 187 2.83 -4.63 -2.14
N GLN A 188 2.41 -5.55 -1.28
CA GLN A 188 1.47 -5.22 -0.20
C GLN A 188 2.11 -4.38 0.92
N ILE A 189 3.39 -4.59 1.22
CA ILE A 189 4.16 -3.75 2.14
C ILE A 189 4.28 -2.32 1.60
N ILE A 190 4.64 -2.18 0.32
CA ILE A 190 4.73 -0.88 -0.35
C ILE A 190 3.36 -0.19 -0.36
N TYR A 191 2.29 -0.92 -0.70
CA TYR A 191 0.90 -0.42 -0.68
C TYR A 191 0.52 0.19 0.67
N GLN A 192 0.79 -0.52 1.77
CA GLN A 192 0.40 -0.09 3.11
C GLN A 192 1.30 1.04 3.64
N THR A 193 2.58 1.01 3.28
CA THR A 193 3.50 2.12 3.55
C THR A 193 3.03 3.39 2.83
N ASN A 194 2.65 3.28 1.56
CA ASN A 194 2.10 4.38 0.77
C ASN A 194 0.79 4.91 1.33
N ALA A 195 -0.12 4.04 1.78
CA ALA A 195 -1.36 4.44 2.41
C ALA A 195 -1.11 5.35 3.62
N GLY A 196 -0.21 4.97 4.53
CA GLY A 196 0.19 5.82 5.65
C GLY A 196 0.85 7.12 5.21
N ALA A 197 1.83 7.02 4.32
CA ALA A 197 2.64 8.16 3.90
C ALA A 197 1.83 9.21 3.14
N VAL A 198 0.97 8.79 2.21
CA VAL A 198 0.08 9.68 1.45
C VAL A 198 -0.96 10.32 2.37
N MET A 199 -1.59 9.55 3.27
CA MET A 199 -2.54 10.14 4.22
C MET A 199 -1.86 11.16 5.14
N LEU A 200 -0.63 10.90 5.58
CA LEU A 200 0.13 11.87 6.38
C LEU A 200 0.46 13.13 5.59
N THR A 201 1.08 13.00 4.41
CA THR A 201 1.51 14.16 3.62
C THR A 201 0.34 15.01 3.19
N ASP A 202 -0.75 14.39 2.77
CA ASP A 202 -1.89 15.10 2.20
C ASP A 202 -2.76 15.71 3.31
N CYS A 203 -2.95 15.03 4.45
CA CYS A 203 -3.63 15.65 5.59
C CYS A 203 -2.86 16.88 6.11
N VAL A 204 -1.54 16.77 6.25
CA VAL A 204 -0.71 17.91 6.70
C VAL A 204 -0.76 19.03 5.67
N PHE A 205 -0.68 18.71 4.38
CA PHE A 205 -0.74 19.72 3.34
C PHE A 205 -2.10 20.45 3.33
N TRP A 206 -3.21 19.71 3.25
CA TRP A 206 -4.54 20.29 3.07
C TRP A 206 -5.14 20.88 4.34
N PHE A 207 -4.92 20.28 5.50
CA PHE A 207 -5.54 20.75 6.75
C PHE A 207 -4.66 21.68 7.57
N ILE A 208 -3.35 21.71 7.32
CA ILE A 208 -2.41 22.57 8.05
C ILE A 208 -1.81 23.61 7.09
N ILE A 209 -1.05 23.18 6.10
CA ILE A 209 -0.25 24.10 5.26
C ILE A 209 -1.14 25.03 4.43
N VAL A 210 -2.10 24.49 3.69
CA VAL A 210 -2.96 25.27 2.78
C VAL A 210 -3.74 26.37 3.53
N PRO A 211 -4.41 26.10 4.67
CA PRO A 211 -5.07 27.16 5.44
C PRO A 211 -4.11 28.29 5.85
N PHE A 212 -2.89 27.96 6.29
CA PHE A 212 -1.88 28.96 6.65
C PHE A 212 -1.35 29.76 5.45
N LEU A 213 -1.24 29.13 4.27
CA LEU A 213 -0.82 29.79 3.04
C LEU A 213 -1.93 30.67 2.43
N ALA A 214 -3.18 30.19 2.48
CA ALA A 214 -4.36 30.92 2.01
C ALA A 214 -4.59 32.21 2.82
N ILE A 215 -4.30 32.20 4.12
CA ILE A 215 -4.32 33.41 4.97
C ILE A 215 -3.26 34.44 4.54
N LYS A 216 -2.21 34.02 3.84
CA LYS A 216 -1.06 34.86 3.45
C LYS A 216 -1.04 35.20 1.95
N ASP A 217 -2.14 34.99 1.23
CA ASP A 217 -2.25 35.23 -0.22
C ASP A 217 -1.13 34.57 -1.05
N TYR A 218 -0.69 33.38 -0.65
CA TYR A 218 0.38 32.67 -1.35
C TYR A 218 -0.18 31.90 -2.56
N ASP A 219 0.41 32.11 -3.74
CA ASP A 219 0.06 31.36 -4.96
C ASP A 219 0.48 29.88 -4.81
N LEU A 220 -0.51 29.01 -4.65
CA LEU A 220 -0.30 27.57 -4.65
C LEU A 220 0.11 27.11 -6.04
N ASN A 221 1.37 26.71 -6.20
CA ASN A 221 1.87 26.15 -7.45
C ASN A 221 1.10 24.85 -7.79
N PHE A 222 0.66 24.73 -9.05
CA PHE A 222 0.01 23.54 -9.59
C PHE A 222 0.79 22.25 -9.30
N PHE A 223 2.12 22.30 -9.33
CA PHE A 223 2.97 21.14 -8.99
C PHE A 223 2.84 20.71 -7.53
N MET A 224 2.71 21.65 -6.60
CA MET A 224 2.49 21.32 -5.19
C MET A 224 1.11 20.69 -4.99
N ILE A 225 0.05 21.27 -5.55
CA ILE A 225 -1.29 20.70 -5.49
C ILE A 225 -1.30 19.30 -6.13
N GLY A 226 -0.66 19.14 -7.30
CA GLY A 226 -0.56 17.87 -8.01
C GLY A 226 0.09 16.77 -7.18
N MET A 227 1.23 17.05 -6.54
CA MET A 227 1.94 16.04 -5.74
C MET A 227 1.21 15.60 -4.48
N HIS A 228 0.32 16.44 -3.95
CA HIS A 228 -0.45 16.22 -2.72
C HIS A 228 -1.91 15.82 -2.97
N SER A 229 -2.29 15.53 -4.22
CA SER A 229 -3.64 15.09 -4.57
C SER A 229 -3.64 13.95 -5.56
N VAL A 230 -2.74 13.99 -6.55
CA VAL A 230 -2.70 12.97 -7.61
C VAL A 230 -2.26 11.61 -7.04
N ASN A 231 -1.34 11.60 -6.07
CA ASN A 231 -0.94 10.42 -5.31
C ASN A 231 -2.14 9.78 -4.57
N ALA A 232 -2.93 10.56 -3.84
CA ALA A 232 -4.13 10.08 -3.14
C ALA A 232 -5.20 9.61 -4.11
N ILE A 233 -5.48 10.36 -5.18
CA ILE A 233 -6.48 9.99 -6.18
C ILE A 233 -6.13 8.64 -6.80
N PHE A 234 -4.89 8.46 -7.27
CA PHE A 234 -4.51 7.18 -7.88
C PHE A 234 -4.47 6.05 -6.86
N LEU A 235 -3.91 6.26 -5.67
CA LEU A 235 -3.83 5.22 -4.65
C LEU A 235 -5.23 4.78 -4.20
N LEU A 236 -6.14 5.72 -3.91
CA LEU A 236 -7.53 5.42 -3.55
C LEU A 236 -8.30 4.78 -4.72
N GLY A 237 -8.04 5.20 -5.95
CA GLY A 237 -8.60 4.58 -7.15
C GLY A 237 -8.15 3.13 -7.31
N ASP A 238 -6.86 2.83 -7.11
CA ASP A 238 -6.36 1.45 -7.11
C ASP A 238 -7.00 0.66 -5.98
N THR A 239 -7.06 1.22 -4.76
CA THR A 239 -7.73 0.63 -3.61
C THR A 239 -9.20 0.34 -3.88
N ALA A 240 -9.91 1.19 -4.63
CA ALA A 240 -11.31 0.93 -4.97
C ALA A 240 -11.46 -0.28 -5.90
N LEU A 241 -10.51 -0.49 -6.81
CA LEU A 241 -10.56 -1.54 -7.83
C LEU A 241 -9.98 -2.89 -7.36
N ASN A 242 -8.87 -2.88 -6.63
CA ASN A 242 -8.14 -4.09 -6.23
C ASN A 242 -8.83 -4.84 -5.08
N SER A 243 -8.50 -6.11 -4.87
CA SER A 243 -9.01 -6.92 -3.75
C SER A 243 -7.99 -7.11 -2.62
N MET A 244 -7.05 -6.17 -2.44
CA MET A 244 -5.99 -6.33 -1.44
C MET A 244 -6.50 -6.09 -0.03
N ARG A 245 -6.11 -6.97 0.88
CA ARG A 245 -6.37 -6.81 2.31
C ARG A 245 -5.46 -5.77 2.94
N PHE A 246 -5.92 -5.20 4.05
CA PHE A 246 -5.20 -4.17 4.80
C PHE A 246 -5.08 -4.54 6.28
N PRO A 247 -4.22 -5.52 6.62
CA PRO A 247 -3.84 -5.79 8.00
C PRO A 247 -3.31 -4.54 8.71
N TRP A 248 -3.80 -4.30 9.92
CA TRP A 248 -3.43 -3.14 10.72
C TRP A 248 -1.95 -3.15 11.13
N PHE A 249 -1.39 -4.32 11.46
CA PHE A 249 -0.05 -4.43 12.03
C PHE A 249 1.07 -3.93 11.09
N ARG A 250 0.80 -3.81 9.79
CA ARG A 250 1.76 -3.31 8.81
C ARG A 250 1.95 -1.79 8.83
N ILE A 251 1.27 -1.08 9.74
CA ILE A 251 1.66 0.27 10.17
C ILE A 251 3.15 0.34 10.55
N SER A 252 3.73 -0.78 10.99
CA SER A 252 5.16 -0.93 11.26
C SER A 252 6.04 -0.53 10.09
N TYR A 253 5.67 -0.89 8.85
CA TYR A 253 6.46 -0.54 7.67
C TYR A 253 6.40 0.97 7.38
N PHE A 254 5.27 1.61 7.67
CA PHE A 254 5.15 3.07 7.61
C PHE A 254 6.02 3.76 8.68
N PHE A 255 6.06 3.26 9.91
CA PHE A 255 6.99 3.76 10.94
C PHE A 255 8.44 3.61 10.53
N LEU A 256 8.82 2.45 9.96
CA LEU A 256 10.17 2.22 9.47
C LEU A 256 10.51 3.17 8.32
N TRP A 257 9.60 3.38 7.37
CA TRP A 257 9.79 4.32 6.27
C TRP A 257 10.07 5.75 6.75
N THR A 258 9.25 6.25 7.68
CA THR A 258 9.46 7.56 8.29
C THR A 258 10.77 7.63 9.05
N THR A 259 11.14 6.57 9.76
CA THR A 259 12.41 6.49 10.49
C THR A 259 13.62 6.50 9.56
N VAL A 260 13.58 5.74 8.46
CA VAL A 260 14.64 5.73 7.44
C VAL A 260 14.83 7.14 6.88
N TYR A 261 13.74 7.86 6.60
CA TYR A 261 13.82 9.25 6.17
C TYR A 261 14.48 10.16 7.22
N VAL A 262 14.12 10.03 8.50
CA VAL A 262 14.73 10.82 9.58
C VAL A 262 16.23 10.54 9.69
N ILE A 263 16.63 9.27 9.63
CA ILE A 263 18.05 8.87 9.67
C ILE A 263 18.80 9.41 8.45
N PHE A 264 18.22 9.31 7.26
CA PHE A 264 18.77 9.91 6.03
C PHE A 264 19.03 11.41 6.21
N GLN A 265 18.06 12.14 6.76
CA GLN A 265 18.21 13.56 7.04
C GLN A 265 19.32 13.84 8.04
N TRP A 266 19.42 13.03 9.09
CA TRP A 266 20.48 13.17 10.09
C TRP A 266 21.86 12.96 9.50
N VAL A 267 22.04 11.90 8.71
CA VAL A 267 23.30 11.59 8.03
C VAL A 267 23.73 12.74 7.12
N ILE A 268 22.82 13.25 6.29
CA ILE A 268 23.14 14.37 5.39
C ILE A 268 23.55 15.62 6.18
N HIS A 269 22.81 15.99 7.21
CA HIS A 269 23.12 17.20 8.01
C HIS A 269 24.38 17.05 8.86
N ALA A 270 24.78 15.82 9.20
CA ALA A 270 26.05 15.53 9.85
C ALA A 270 27.23 15.71 8.87
N CYS A 271 27.04 15.34 7.60
CA CYS A 271 28.07 15.44 6.57
C CYS A 271 28.19 16.85 5.97
N ILE A 272 27.07 17.52 5.69
CA ILE A 272 27.02 18.77 4.92
C ILE A 272 26.10 19.79 5.65
N PRO A 273 26.54 21.05 5.84
CA PRO A 273 25.73 22.08 6.48
C PRO A 273 24.71 22.67 5.51
N ILE A 274 23.60 21.96 5.29
CA ILE A 274 22.43 22.44 4.54
C ILE A 274 21.31 22.89 5.48
N TRP A 275 20.26 23.52 4.94
CA TRP A 275 19.09 23.88 5.75
C TRP A 275 18.19 22.64 5.96
N TRP A 276 17.51 22.58 7.11
CA TRP A 276 16.55 21.52 7.38
C TRP A 276 15.32 21.63 6.49
N PRO A 277 14.93 20.58 5.73
CA PRO A 277 13.76 20.63 4.86
C PRO A 277 12.47 20.89 5.64
N TYR A 278 12.44 20.49 6.93
CA TYR A 278 11.35 20.77 7.84
C TYR A 278 11.87 21.33 9.16
N LEU A 279 11.26 22.42 9.63
CA LEU A 279 11.62 23.06 10.90
C LEU A 279 11.53 22.13 12.12
N PHE A 280 10.60 21.17 12.09
CA PHE A 280 10.41 20.21 13.17
C PHE A 280 11.52 19.15 13.26
N LEU A 281 12.38 19.02 12.23
CA LEU A 281 13.56 18.16 12.26
C LEU A 281 14.80 18.86 12.84
N ASP A 282 14.76 20.17 13.02
CA ASP A 282 15.90 20.92 13.55
C ASP A 282 16.13 20.58 15.03
N LEU A 283 17.22 19.85 15.29
CA LEU A 283 17.61 19.39 16.62
C LEU A 283 18.15 20.53 17.52
N SER A 284 18.45 21.71 16.95
CA SER A 284 18.80 22.89 17.73
C SER A 284 17.58 23.51 18.43
N SER A 285 16.37 23.25 17.92
CA SER A 285 15.13 23.77 18.49
C SER A 285 14.89 23.26 19.91
N SER A 286 14.40 24.15 20.80
CA SER A 286 14.01 23.76 22.17
C SER A 286 12.84 22.78 22.20
N TYR A 287 12.05 22.74 21.13
CA TYR A 287 10.90 21.87 21.00
C TYR A 287 11.20 20.58 20.23
N ALA A 288 12.45 20.33 19.81
CA ALA A 288 12.80 19.16 19.01
C ALA A 288 12.32 17.84 19.64
N PRO A 289 12.54 17.53 20.93
CA PRO A 289 12.03 16.30 21.53
C PRO A 289 10.50 16.13 21.42
N ILE A 290 9.75 17.23 21.56
CA ILE A 290 8.29 17.22 21.45
C ILE A 290 7.89 16.98 20.00
N TRP A 291 8.52 17.65 19.05
CA TRP A 291 8.25 17.46 17.62
C TRP A 291 8.46 16.02 17.18
N TYR A 292 9.59 15.41 17.54
CA TYR A 292 9.88 14.01 17.19
C TYR A 292 8.85 13.05 17.77
N PHE A 293 8.44 13.27 19.03
CA PHE A 293 7.36 12.50 19.65
C PHE A 293 6.02 12.71 18.93
N SER A 294 5.62 13.96 18.67
CA SER A 294 4.36 14.31 18.01
C SER A 294 4.26 13.73 16.60
N ILE A 295 5.35 13.74 15.83
CA ILE A 295 5.40 13.11 14.49
C ILE A 295 5.28 11.58 14.59
N GLY A 296 5.80 10.96 15.65
CA GLY A 296 5.55 9.54 15.93
C GLY A 296 4.06 9.27 16.19
N VAL A 297 3.41 10.11 16.99
CA VAL A 297 2.00 9.95 17.36
C VAL A 297 1.05 10.21 16.19
N ILE A 298 1.26 11.26 15.39
CA ILE A 298 0.36 11.66 14.29
C ILE A 298 0.29 10.61 13.16
N GLN A 299 1.31 9.78 13.02
CA GLN A 299 1.31 8.67 12.06
C GLN A 299 0.17 7.67 12.33
N ILE A 300 -0.22 7.46 13.59
CA ILE A 300 -1.29 6.53 13.97
C ILE A 300 -2.65 6.95 13.39
N PRO A 301 -3.19 8.15 13.70
CA PRO A 301 -4.47 8.58 13.13
C PRO A 301 -4.41 8.75 11.61
N CYS A 302 -3.29 9.21 11.04
CA CYS A 302 -3.15 9.29 9.57
C CYS A 302 -3.23 7.91 8.91
N TYR A 303 -2.57 6.91 9.47
CA TYR A 303 -2.69 5.53 9.01
C TYR A 303 -4.11 4.99 9.22
N ALA A 304 -4.78 5.36 10.32
CA ALA A 304 -6.11 4.88 10.69
C ALA A 304 -7.22 5.20 9.68
N VAL A 305 -7.08 6.32 8.96
CA VAL A 305 -8.04 6.76 7.94
C VAL A 305 -8.19 5.70 6.85
N PHE A 306 -7.08 5.08 6.42
CA PHE A 306 -7.09 4.20 5.25
C PHE A 306 -7.83 2.86 5.48
N PRO A 307 -7.63 2.14 6.60
CA PRO A 307 -8.46 0.99 6.98
C PRO A 307 -9.95 1.32 7.08
N LEU A 308 -10.32 2.52 7.52
CA LEU A 308 -11.72 2.95 7.58
C LEU A 308 -12.32 3.08 6.18
N ILE A 309 -11.56 3.66 5.23
CA ILE A 309 -11.95 3.73 3.82
C ILE A 309 -12.15 2.33 3.25
N ILE A 310 -11.24 1.38 3.54
CA ILE A 310 -11.33 0.00 3.07
C ILE A 310 -12.54 -0.73 3.66
N LYS A 311 -12.80 -0.57 4.97
CA LYS A 311 -14.00 -1.12 5.61
C LYS A 311 -15.28 -0.56 4.99
N MET A 312 -15.31 0.75 4.72
CA MET A 312 -16.43 1.40 4.05
C MET A 312 -16.63 0.85 2.63
N LYS A 313 -15.55 0.70 1.86
CA LYS A 313 -15.57 0.07 0.54
C LYS A 313 -16.17 -1.33 0.60
N HIS A 314 -15.68 -2.19 1.49
CA HIS A 314 -16.16 -3.57 1.63
C HIS A 314 -17.65 -3.62 2.01
N PHE A 315 -18.08 -2.74 2.92
CA PHE A 315 -19.49 -2.60 3.28
C PHE A 315 -20.37 -2.19 2.10
N LEU A 316 -19.94 -1.17 1.32
CA LEU A 316 -20.69 -0.68 0.16
C LEU A 316 -20.76 -1.72 -0.96
N LEU A 317 -19.64 -2.37 -1.29
CA LEU A 317 -19.59 -3.38 -2.36
C LEU A 317 -20.40 -4.63 -2.00
N SER A 318 -20.33 -5.09 -0.75
CA SER A 318 -21.14 -6.22 -0.28
C SER A 318 -22.64 -5.91 -0.35
N LYS A 319 -23.03 -4.66 -0.03
CA LYS A 319 -24.42 -4.22 -0.09
C LYS A 319 -24.94 -4.04 -1.52
N TRP A 320 -24.13 -3.50 -2.43
CA TRP A 320 -24.56 -3.17 -3.79
C TRP A 320 -24.38 -4.32 -4.78
N PHE A 321 -23.42 -5.22 -4.55
CA PHE A 321 -23.07 -6.31 -5.46
C PHE A 321 -22.90 -7.65 -4.71
N PRO A 322 -23.94 -8.17 -4.02
CA PRO A 322 -23.80 -9.32 -3.13
C PRO A 322 -23.30 -10.60 -3.83
N GLU A 323 -23.73 -10.86 -5.07
CA GLU A 323 -23.34 -12.06 -5.84
C GLU A 323 -21.93 -11.96 -6.46
N SER A 324 -21.52 -10.72 -6.74
CA SER A 324 -20.33 -10.41 -7.55
C SER A 324 -19.17 -9.89 -6.70
N TYR A 325 -19.35 -9.70 -5.40
CA TYR A 325 -18.31 -9.25 -4.49
C TYR A 325 -17.44 -10.42 -3.99
N ARG A 326 -16.11 -10.19 -3.87
CA ARG A 326 -15.14 -11.13 -3.31
C ARG A 326 -14.35 -10.47 -2.17
N ILE A 327 -14.09 -11.22 -1.10
CA ILE A 327 -13.24 -10.84 0.04
C ILE A 327 -11.80 -11.28 -0.21
#